data_AF-A0A6I0FUZ5-F1
#
_entry.id   AF-A0A6I0FUZ5-F1
#
_cell.length_a   1.000
_cell.length_b   1.000
_cell.length_c   1.000
_cell.angle_alpha   90.00
_cell.angle_beta   90.00
_cell.angle_gamma   90.00
#
_symmetry.space_group_name_H-M   'P 1'
#
loop_
_entity.id
_entity.type
_entity.pdbx_description
1 polymer ?
#
loop_
_entity_poly.entity_id
_entity_poly.type
_entity_poly.pdbx_seq_one_letter_code
_entity_poly.pdbx_strand_id
1 'polypeptide(L)'
;MLTDMDVYTWLDSRVDSSVSREAAESDLAAGEVEQAVFILADEANSAGALTWQMLDTLLKEYPDGWMNEVFSYMKDSNSWKPSAAK
;
A
#
# COMPACT_ATOMS: atom_id res chain seq x y z
N MET A 1 9.37 -10.18 -9.70
CA MET A 1 7.98 -10.20 -9.25
C MET A 1 7.87 -11.22 -8.15
N LEU A 2 7.58 -10.70 -6.97
CA LEU A 2 7.08 -11.45 -5.83
C LEU A 2 5.65 -11.93 -6.12
N THR A 3 5.16 -12.90 -5.34
CA THR A 3 3.74 -13.23 -5.36
C THR A 3 2.96 -12.21 -4.53
N ASP A 4 1.65 -12.08 -4.74
CA ASP A 4 0.82 -11.15 -3.95
C ASP A 4 0.92 -11.44 -2.44
N MET A 5 1.05 -12.72 -2.07
CA MET A 5 1.21 -13.12 -0.67
C MET A 5 2.56 -12.70 -0.09
N ASP A 6 3.63 -12.77 -0.89
CA ASP A 6 4.95 -12.27 -0.50
C ASP A 6 4.91 -10.74 -0.34
N VAL A 7 4.22 -10.03 -1.24
CA VAL A 7 4.06 -8.57 -1.17
C VAL A 7 3.23 -8.18 0.06
N TYR A 8 2.13 -8.88 0.33
CA TYR A 8 1.32 -8.68 1.53
C TYR A 8 2.16 -8.81 2.79
N THR A 9 2.88 -9.94 2.92
CA THR A 9 3.72 -10.22 4.11
C THR A 9 4.82 -9.18 4.26
N TRP A 10 5.44 -8.77 3.15
CA TRP A 10 6.44 -7.72 3.13
C TRP A 10 5.88 -6.37 3.59
N LEU A 11 4.67 -6.01 3.15
CA LEU A 11 4.00 -4.76 3.49
C LEU A 11 3.58 -4.77 4.97
N ASP A 12 2.93 -5.85 5.41
CA ASP A 12 2.45 -6.05 6.78
C ASP A 12 3.58 -5.93 7.82
N SER A 13 4.74 -6.52 7.52
CA SER A 13 5.92 -6.44 8.40
C SER A 13 6.53 -5.03 8.55
N ARG A 14 6.09 -4.06 7.73
CA ARG A 14 6.64 -2.69 7.70
C ARG A 14 5.66 -1.64 8.20
N VAL A 15 4.37 -1.87 8.04
CA VAL A 15 3.34 -0.97 8.54
C VAL A 15 3.21 -1.14 10.06
N ASP A 16 3.23 -0.05 10.79
CA ASP A 16 3.17 -0.11 12.25
C ASP A 16 1.76 -0.46 12.78
N SER A 17 1.61 -0.50 14.11
CA SER A 17 0.36 -0.88 14.76
C SER A 17 -0.76 0.16 14.66
N SER A 18 -0.50 1.35 14.12
CA SER A 18 -1.53 2.36 13.85
C SER A 18 -2.38 2.01 12.62
N VAL A 19 -1.90 1.12 11.76
CA VAL A 19 -2.58 0.67 10.55
C VAL A 19 -3.55 -0.46 10.88
N SER A 20 -4.82 -0.28 10.52
CA SER A 20 -5.82 -1.34 10.63
C SER A 20 -5.54 -2.45 9.61
N ARG A 21 -5.60 -3.70 10.08
CA ARG A 21 -5.42 -4.90 9.25
C ARG A 21 -6.72 -5.63 8.98
N GLU A 22 -7.80 -5.26 9.67
CA GLU A 22 -9.05 -6.02 9.72
C GLU A 22 -9.64 -6.31 8.33
N ALA A 23 -9.75 -5.28 7.50
CA ALA A 23 -10.30 -5.43 6.15
C ALA A 23 -9.34 -6.24 5.24
N ALA A 24 -8.04 -6.02 5.36
CA ALA A 24 -7.03 -6.73 4.59
C ALA A 24 -6.96 -8.23 4.98
N GLU A 25 -7.07 -8.55 6.27
CA GLU A 25 -7.14 -9.93 6.78
C GLU A 25 -8.43 -10.64 6.35
N SER A 26 -9.55 -9.91 6.26
CA SER A 26 -10.80 -10.45 5.70
C SER A 26 -10.63 -10.87 4.24
N ASP A 27 -10.01 -10.03 3.42
CA ASP A 27 -9.78 -10.34 2.00
C ASP A 27 -8.77 -11.49 1.81
N LEU A 28 -7.73 -11.56 2.65
CA LEU A 28 -6.83 -12.71 2.69
C LEU A 28 -7.58 -14.02 3.00
N ALA A 29 -8.48 -14.00 3.98
CA ALA A 29 -9.27 -15.18 4.34
C ALA A 29 -10.23 -15.60 3.21
N ALA A 30 -10.65 -14.66 2.36
CA ALA A 30 -11.44 -14.93 1.16
C ALA A 30 -10.60 -15.44 -0.03
N GLY A 31 -9.27 -15.38 0.05
CA GLY A 31 -8.35 -15.74 -1.03
C GLY A 31 -8.07 -14.60 -2.02
N GLU A 32 -8.55 -13.39 -1.74
CA GLU A 32 -8.40 -12.19 -2.56
C GLU A 32 -7.11 -11.45 -2.18
N VAL A 33 -5.95 -12.09 -2.40
CA VAL A 33 -4.66 -11.61 -1.89
C VAL A 33 -4.25 -10.26 -2.52
N GLU A 34 -4.52 -10.08 -3.81
CA GLU A 34 -4.31 -8.80 -4.50
C GLU A 34 -5.12 -7.69 -3.79
N GLN A 35 -6.41 -7.93 -3.54
CA GLN A 35 -7.26 -6.97 -2.83
C GLN A 35 -6.72 -6.68 -1.42
N ALA A 36 -6.28 -7.71 -0.69
CA ALA A 36 -5.70 -7.54 0.63
C ALA A 36 -4.44 -6.65 0.65
N VAL A 37 -3.58 -6.76 -0.37
CA VAL A 37 -2.40 -5.87 -0.52
C VAL A 37 -2.85 -4.43 -0.71
N PHE A 38 -3.82 -4.19 -1.59
CA PHE A 38 -4.36 -2.85 -1.83
C PHE A 38 -4.96 -2.24 -0.55
N ILE A 39 -5.82 -2.97 0.15
CA ILE A 39 -6.47 -2.47 1.36
C ILE A 39 -5.43 -2.14 2.44
N LEU A 40 -4.43 -3.00 2.64
CA LEU A 40 -3.38 -2.73 3.62
C LEU A 40 -2.54 -1.50 3.24
N ALA A 41 -2.27 -1.30 1.95
CA ALA A 41 -1.56 -0.11 1.47
C ALA A 41 -2.41 1.15 1.64
N ASP A 42 -3.71 1.09 1.37
CA ASP A 42 -4.64 2.22 1.51
C ASP A 42 -4.81 2.66 2.98
N GLU A 43 -4.98 1.69 3.89
CA GLU A 43 -5.00 1.92 5.34
C GLU A 43 -3.68 2.54 5.81
N ALA A 44 -2.55 2.01 5.35
CA ALA A 44 -1.23 2.57 5.68
C ALA A 44 -1.03 3.98 5.13
N ASN A 45 -1.56 4.27 3.94
CA ASN A 45 -1.50 5.60 3.34
C ASN A 45 -2.35 6.59 4.13
N SER A 46 -3.57 6.20 4.51
CA SER A 46 -4.49 7.00 5.32
C SER A 46 -3.96 7.28 6.73
N ALA A 47 -3.25 6.33 7.33
CA ALA A 47 -2.56 6.50 8.60
C ALA A 47 -1.24 7.29 8.49
N GLY A 48 -0.76 7.57 7.27
CA GLY A 48 0.54 8.22 7.03
C GLY A 48 1.76 7.33 7.32
N ALA A 49 1.55 6.01 7.45
CA ALA A 49 2.58 5.00 7.66
C ALA A 49 3.17 4.47 6.35
N LEU A 50 2.49 4.69 5.21
CA LEU A 50 2.99 4.27 3.90
C LEU A 50 4.09 5.23 3.40
N THR A 51 5.33 4.74 3.41
CA THR A 51 6.48 5.54 2.98
C THR A 51 6.67 5.53 1.46
N TRP A 52 7.44 6.50 0.97
CA TRP A 52 7.81 6.59 -0.45
C TRP A 52 8.57 5.37 -0.95
N GLN A 53 9.51 4.85 -0.14
CA GLN A 53 10.27 3.65 -0.49
C GLN A 53 9.37 2.41 -0.56
N MET A 54 8.32 2.37 0.26
CA MET A 54 7.33 1.30 0.20
C MET A 54 6.50 1.39 -1.09
N LEU A 55 6.04 2.58 -1.44
CA LEU A 55 5.35 2.84 -2.71
C LEU A 55 6.21 2.51 -3.94
N ASP A 56 7.51 2.84 -3.93
CA ASP A 56 8.42 2.46 -5.01
C ASP A 56 8.55 0.94 -5.17
N THR A 57 8.52 0.21 -4.07
CA THR A 57 8.54 -1.26 -4.10
C THR A 57 7.22 -1.80 -4.64
N LEU A 58 6.08 -1.27 -4.19
CA LEU A 58 4.76 -1.67 -4.70
C LEU A 58 4.62 -1.41 -6.20
N LEU A 59 5.05 -0.25 -6.70
CA LEU A 59 5.05 0.08 -8.13
C LEU A 59 5.97 -0.82 -8.97
N LYS A 60 7.01 -1.37 -8.37
CA LYS A 60 7.91 -2.32 -9.04
C LYS A 60 7.28 -3.71 -9.12
N GLU A 61 6.58 -4.15 -8.07
CA GLU A 61 5.94 -5.46 -8.04
C GLU A 61 4.60 -5.47 -8.80
N TYR A 62 3.93 -4.31 -8.92
CA TYR A 62 2.75 -4.08 -9.75
C TYR A 62 3.06 -3.02 -10.83
N PRO A 63 3.82 -3.39 -11.88
CA PRO A 63 4.24 -2.45 -12.93
C PRO A 63 3.11 -2.07 -13.89
N ASP A 64 2.03 -2.85 -13.91
CA ASP A 64 0.87 -2.70 -14.79
C ASP A 64 -0.45 -2.96 -14.05
N GLY A 65 -1.56 -2.63 -14.71
CA GLY A 65 -2.91 -2.79 -14.15
C GLY A 65 -3.32 -1.67 -13.20
N TRP A 66 -4.50 -1.85 -12.60
CA TRP A 66 -5.17 -0.84 -11.77
C TRP A 66 -4.38 -0.50 -10.50
N MET A 67 -3.66 -1.48 -9.92
CA MET A 67 -2.80 -1.24 -8.75
C MET A 67 -1.68 -0.25 -9.06
N ASN A 68 -1.09 -0.31 -10.26
CA ASN A 68 -0.06 0.64 -10.66
C ASN A 68 -0.59 2.07 -10.68
N GLU A 69 -1.79 2.27 -11.23
CA GLU A 69 -2.47 3.58 -11.29
C GLU A 69 -2.75 4.10 -9.88
N VAL A 70 -3.26 3.24 -9.00
CA VAL A 70 -3.56 3.58 -7.60
C VAL A 70 -2.29 3.94 -6.82
N PHE A 71 -1.24 3.12 -6.88
CA PHE A 71 0.00 3.42 -6.15
C PHE A 71 0.73 4.64 -6.70
N SER A 72 0.63 4.89 -8.02
CA SER A 72 1.15 6.12 -8.62
C SER A 72 0.41 7.34 -8.08
N TYR A 73 -0.92 7.27 -8.00
CA TYR A 73 -1.74 8.33 -7.42
C TYR A 73 -1.43 8.57 -5.93
N MET A 74 -1.25 7.51 -5.13
CA MET A 74 -0.85 7.63 -3.72
C MET A 74 0.51 8.31 -3.57
N LYS A 75 1.46 7.96 -4.44
CA LYS A 75 2.80 8.57 -4.47
C LYS A 75 2.74 10.05 -4.84
N ASP A 76 1.97 10.41 -5.87
CA ASP A 76 1.78 11.80 -6.29
C ASP A 76 1.06 12.64 -5.21
N SER A 77 0.06 12.05 -4.56
CA SER A 77 -0.67 12.70 -3.44
C SER A 77 0.23 12.93 -2.23
N ASN A 78 1.12 11.99 -1.91
CA ASN A 78 2.15 12.16 -0.88
C ASN A 78 3.25 13.16 -1.28
N SER A 79 3.45 13.39 -2.59
CA SER A 79 4.32 14.45 -3.12
C SER A 79 3.73 15.83 -2.93
N TRP A 80 2.41 15.93 -3.01
CA TRP A 80 1.68 17.18 -2.84
C TRP A 80 1.30 17.41 -1.38
N LYS A 81 2.30 17.51 -0.48
CA LYS A 81 2.10 18.34 0.72
C LYS A 81 2.46 19.76 0.33
N PRO A 82 1.50 20.69 0.09
CA PRO A 82 1.84 22.08 -0.08
C PRO A 82 2.60 22.50 1.17
N SER A 83 3.88 22.82 1.00
CA SER A 83 4.69 23.45 2.03
C SER A 83 3.87 24.58 2.61
N ALA A 84 3.46 24.44 3.88
CA ALA A 84 2.77 25.49 4.59
C ALA A 84 3.56 26.78 4.37
N ALA A 85 2.95 27.70 3.62
CA ALA A 85 3.54 28.99 3.32
C ALA A 85 3.87 29.67 4.65
N LYS A 86 5.14 30.05 4.79
CA LYS A 86 5.65 30.88 5.88
C LYS A 86 4.93 32.22 5.93
#